data_AF-A0ABD1JFZ7-F1
#
_entry.id   AF-A0ABD1JFZ7-F1
#
_cell.length_a   1.000
_cell.length_b   1.000
_cell.length_c   1.000
_cell.angle_alpha   90.00
_cell.angle_beta   90.00
_cell.angle_gamma   90.00
#
_symmetry.space_group_name_H-M   'P 1'
#
loop_
_entity.id
_entity.type
_entity.pdbx_description
1 polymer ?
#
loop_
_entity_poly.entity_id
_entity_poly.type
_entity_poly.pdbx_seq_one_letter_code
_entity_poly.pdbx_strand_id
1 'polypeptide(L)'
;MSKQDLEKLVHAFISSSVDYCNGLFTGLPKKTIKQLQLIQNAAARVLTRTKRSDHITPVLRSLHCLPVSYRIDFKALLLVFKSLNGMGPNYLFNMFQLYAPTRSLRSHQKNLLVEPAVRTRCGEAAFSCYAVKLWNQLPDDIKNAPTVGCFKSRLKIKTVFKCFLLMISTAFFLTYFGCFLCFYIFYLPQNDFTFMLLHLFYILCF
;
A
#
# COMPACT_ATOMS: atom_id res chain seq x y z
N MET A 1 -5.27 -33.93 8.41
CA MET A 1 -4.72 -32.65 8.92
C MET A 1 -5.85 -31.75 9.39
N SER A 2 -5.80 -31.26 10.62
CA SER A 2 -6.74 -30.27 11.12
C SER A 2 -6.49 -28.90 10.47
N LYS A 3 -7.49 -28.01 10.46
CA LYS A 3 -7.33 -26.65 9.92
C LYS A 3 -6.27 -25.85 10.71
N GLN A 4 -6.20 -26.06 12.02
CA GLN A 4 -5.27 -25.39 12.92
C GLN A 4 -3.80 -25.77 12.65
N ASP A 5 -3.54 -27.03 12.30
CA ASP A 5 -2.18 -27.48 11.95
C ASP A 5 -1.71 -26.84 10.64
N LEU A 6 -2.63 -26.70 9.68
CA LEU A 6 -2.35 -26.06 8.40
C LEU A 6 -2.07 -24.56 8.56
N GLU A 7 -2.83 -23.87 9.42
CA GLU A 7 -2.57 -22.47 9.79
C GLU A 7 -1.16 -22.30 10.37
N LYS A 8 -0.78 -23.16 11.32
CA LYS A 8 0.57 -23.15 11.90
C LYS A 8 1.65 -23.35 10.84
N LEU A 9 1.49 -24.31 9.93
CA LEU A 9 2.45 -24.56 8.85
C LEU A 9 2.57 -23.37 7.89
N VAL A 10 1.43 -22.82 7.44
CA VAL A 10 1.44 -21.65 6.55
C VAL A 10 2.08 -20.44 7.21
N HIS A 11 1.84 -20.23 8.51
CA HIS A 11 2.51 -19.16 9.24
C HIS A 11 4.01 -19.42 9.41
N ALA A 12 4.41 -20.64 9.75
CA ALA A 12 5.79 -21.02 10.01
C ALA A 12 6.69 -21.00 8.76
N PHE A 13 6.15 -21.31 7.58
CA PHE A 13 6.94 -21.38 6.34
C PHE A 13 6.77 -20.17 5.43
N ILE A 14 5.54 -19.67 5.27
CA ILE A 14 5.23 -18.64 4.27
C ILE A 14 5.19 -17.26 4.94
N SER A 15 4.37 -17.11 5.99
CA SER A 15 4.21 -15.78 6.61
C SER A 15 5.51 -15.31 7.27
N SER A 16 6.20 -16.17 8.01
CA SER A 16 7.49 -15.88 8.64
C SER A 16 8.56 -15.41 7.64
N SER A 17 8.72 -16.13 6.53
CA SER A 17 9.72 -15.85 5.49
C SER A 17 9.42 -14.54 4.77
N VAL A 18 8.16 -14.30 4.42
CA VAL A 18 7.71 -13.03 3.83
C VAL A 18 7.92 -11.90 4.84
N ASP A 19 7.56 -12.11 6.10
CA ASP A 19 7.64 -11.08 7.13
C ASP A 19 9.07 -10.72 7.56
N TYR A 20 9.99 -11.68 7.49
CA TYR A 20 11.41 -11.48 7.71
C TYR A 20 12.02 -10.59 6.61
N CYS A 21 11.77 -10.93 5.34
CA CYS A 21 12.38 -10.25 4.21
C CYS A 21 11.69 -8.93 3.81
N ASN A 22 10.58 -8.53 4.45
CA ASN A 22 9.84 -7.31 4.12
C ASN A 22 10.71 -6.03 4.08
N GLY A 23 11.76 -5.95 4.91
CA GLY A 23 12.70 -4.82 4.89
C GLY A 23 13.68 -4.85 3.71
N LEU A 24 14.04 -6.05 3.22
CA LEU A 24 14.90 -6.24 2.05
C LEU A 24 14.13 -6.07 0.73
N PHE A 25 12.81 -6.25 0.77
CA PHE A 25 11.95 -6.16 -0.40
C PHE A 25 11.61 -4.73 -0.83
N THR A 26 12.15 -3.71 -0.15
CA THR A 26 11.96 -2.31 -0.55
C THR A 26 12.53 -2.06 -1.94
N GLY A 27 11.75 -1.37 -2.79
CA GLY A 27 12.19 -1.03 -4.14
C GLY A 27 12.26 -2.20 -5.14
N LEU A 28 11.80 -3.40 -4.78
CA LEU A 28 11.77 -4.53 -5.72
C LEU A 28 10.89 -4.24 -6.96
N PRO A 29 11.23 -4.83 -8.12
CA PRO A 29 10.37 -4.76 -9.30
C PRO A 29 8.96 -5.30 -9.01
N LYS A 30 7.94 -4.64 -9.59
CA LYS A 30 6.54 -5.04 -9.45
C LYS A 30 6.29 -6.51 -9.83
N LYS A 31 7.08 -7.06 -10.76
CA LYS A 31 7.03 -8.48 -11.15
C LYS A 31 7.31 -9.41 -9.97
N THR A 32 8.37 -9.14 -9.20
CA THR A 32 8.77 -9.95 -8.04
C THR A 32 7.74 -9.81 -6.92
N ILE A 33 7.25 -8.60 -6.66
CA ILE A 33 6.18 -8.37 -5.67
C ILE A 33 4.91 -9.14 -6.06
N LYS A 34 4.57 -9.17 -7.36
CA LYS A 34 3.43 -9.96 -7.86
C LYS A 34 3.62 -11.45 -7.62
N GLN A 35 4.83 -11.99 -7.79
CA GLN A 35 5.12 -13.40 -7.48
C GLN A 35 4.95 -13.69 -5.98
N LEU A 36 5.44 -12.82 -5.09
CA LEU A 36 5.22 -12.95 -3.65
C LEU A 36 3.73 -12.91 -3.30
N GLN A 37 2.96 -12.03 -3.95
CA GLN A 37 1.51 -11.97 -3.78
C GLN A 37 0.84 -13.27 -4.24
N LEU A 38 1.30 -13.90 -5.33
CA LEU A 38 0.76 -15.18 -5.78
C LEU A 38 1.02 -16.30 -4.75
N ILE A 39 2.19 -16.32 -4.12
CA ILE A 39 2.51 -17.29 -3.06
C ILE A 39 1.58 -17.06 -1.85
N GLN A 40 1.40 -15.81 -1.42
CA GLN A 40 0.47 -15.48 -0.34
C GLN A 40 -0.98 -15.88 -0.69
N ASN A 41 -1.41 -15.64 -1.93
CA ASN A 41 -2.74 -15.99 -2.40
C ASN A 41 -2.93 -17.51 -2.41
N ALA A 42 -1.93 -18.27 -2.87
CA ALA A 42 -1.97 -19.73 -2.84
C ALA A 42 -2.09 -20.25 -1.41
N ALA A 43 -1.31 -19.70 -0.48
CA ALA A 43 -1.38 -20.03 0.94
C ALA A 43 -2.77 -19.76 1.54
N ALA A 44 -3.33 -18.59 1.25
CA ALA A 44 -4.67 -18.22 1.69
C ALA A 44 -5.72 -19.20 1.16
N ARG A 45 -5.64 -19.59 -0.12
CA ARG A 45 -6.57 -20.56 -0.73
C ARG A 45 -6.45 -21.95 -0.12
N VAL A 46 -5.24 -22.39 0.21
CA VAL A 46 -5.01 -23.68 0.88
C VAL A 46 -5.66 -23.70 2.25
N LEU A 47 -5.57 -22.59 3.01
CA LEU A 47 -6.21 -22.45 4.32
C LEU A 47 -7.73 -22.45 4.26
N THR A 48 -8.32 -21.72 3.30
CA THR A 48 -9.77 -21.58 3.18
C THR A 48 -10.42 -22.64 2.29
N ARG A 49 -9.62 -23.51 1.66
CA ARG A 49 -10.04 -24.51 0.66
C ARG A 49 -10.89 -23.93 -0.47
N THR A 50 -10.63 -22.68 -0.83
CA THR A 50 -11.31 -21.98 -1.93
C THR A 50 -10.79 -22.45 -3.29
N LYS A 51 -11.65 -22.50 -4.30
CA LYS A 51 -11.27 -22.94 -5.65
C LYS A 51 -10.28 -21.96 -6.28
N ARG A 52 -9.51 -22.39 -7.26
CA ARG A 52 -8.54 -21.54 -7.97
C ARG A 52 -9.19 -20.38 -8.72
N SER A 53 -10.39 -20.60 -9.26
CA SER A 53 -11.17 -19.63 -10.03
C SER A 53 -11.81 -18.54 -9.18
N ASP A 54 -12.01 -18.78 -7.88
CA ASP A 54 -12.73 -17.86 -7.01
C ASP A 54 -11.94 -16.57 -6.80
N HIS A 55 -12.62 -15.44 -6.64
CA HIS A 55 -11.95 -14.17 -6.38
C HIS A 55 -11.18 -14.20 -5.05
N ILE A 56 -9.92 -13.77 -5.06
CA ILE A 56 -9.01 -13.91 -3.89
C ILE A 56 -9.25 -12.84 -2.82
N THR A 57 -9.72 -11.67 -3.21
CA THR A 57 -9.94 -10.52 -2.32
C THR A 57 -10.86 -10.81 -1.12
N PRO A 58 -12.04 -11.48 -1.26
CA PRO A 58 -12.86 -11.84 -0.09
C PRO A 58 -12.14 -12.81 0.86
N VAL A 59 -11.29 -13.69 0.33
CA VAL A 59 -10.49 -14.63 1.12
C VAL A 59 -9.43 -13.91 1.94
N LEU A 60 -8.72 -12.96 1.34
CA LEU A 60 -7.74 -12.16 2.07
C LEU A 60 -8.42 -11.30 3.14
N ARG A 61 -9.62 -10.79 2.87
CA ARG A 61 -10.42 -10.03 3.84
C ARG A 61 -10.85 -10.88 5.03
N SER A 62 -11.37 -12.09 4.81
CA SER A 62 -11.81 -12.98 5.90
C SER A 62 -10.64 -13.46 6.77
N LEU A 63 -9.45 -13.58 6.18
CA LEU A 63 -8.21 -13.91 6.90
C LEU A 63 -7.51 -12.69 7.51
N HIS A 64 -8.04 -11.47 7.33
CA HIS A 64 -7.36 -10.22 7.69
C HIS A 64 -5.92 -10.11 7.12
N CYS A 65 -5.68 -10.75 5.98
CA CYS A 65 -4.38 -10.81 5.33
C CYS A 65 -4.12 -9.56 4.48
N LEU A 66 -3.13 -8.76 4.88
CA LEU A 66 -2.71 -7.60 4.10
C LEU A 66 -1.89 -8.02 2.86
N PRO A 67 -2.09 -7.41 1.68
CA PRO A 67 -1.25 -7.66 0.50
C PRO A 67 0.22 -7.35 0.73
N VAL A 68 1.12 -8.06 0.04
CA VAL A 68 2.58 -7.99 0.24
C VAL A 68 3.12 -6.58 0.05
N SER A 69 2.65 -5.83 -0.96
CA SER A 69 3.11 -4.45 -1.22
C SER A 69 2.95 -3.55 0.01
N TYR A 70 1.80 -3.63 0.66
CA TYR A 70 1.52 -2.84 1.85
C TYR A 70 2.34 -3.28 3.06
N ARG A 71 2.69 -4.57 3.16
CA ARG A 71 3.57 -5.08 4.22
C ARG A 71 4.98 -4.50 4.10
N ILE A 72 5.49 -4.41 2.87
CA ILE A 72 6.80 -3.81 2.56
C ILE A 72 6.79 -2.32 2.95
N ASP A 73 5.80 -1.56 2.49
CA ASP A 73 5.67 -0.13 2.80
C ASP A 73 5.57 0.11 4.31
N PHE A 74 4.72 -0.67 4.99
CA PHE A 74 4.54 -0.58 6.44
C PHE A 74 5.85 -0.86 7.19
N LYS A 75 6.60 -1.89 6.79
CA LYS A 75 7.88 -2.23 7.42
C LYS A 75 8.92 -1.15 7.16
N ALA A 76 9.00 -0.62 5.95
CA ALA A 76 9.91 0.47 5.60
C ALA A 76 9.66 1.71 6.45
N LEU A 77 8.40 2.16 6.53
CA LEU A 77 8.01 3.32 7.33
C LEU A 77 8.23 3.10 8.83
N LEU A 78 7.99 1.89 9.33
CA LEU A 78 8.26 1.55 10.73
C LEU A 78 9.76 1.60 11.06
N LEU A 79 10.62 1.18 10.13
CA LEU A 79 12.07 1.27 10.30
C LEU A 79 12.53 2.74 10.31
N VAL A 80 12.01 3.58 9.40
CA VAL A 80 12.29 5.03 9.40
C VAL A 80 11.89 5.65 10.73
N PHE A 81 10.63 5.45 11.16
CA PHE A 81 10.13 6.01 12.42
C PHE A 81 11.00 5.61 13.62
N LYS A 82 11.33 4.32 13.73
CA LYS A 82 12.19 3.83 14.81
C LYS A 82 13.58 4.44 14.79
N SER A 83 14.17 4.60 13.60
CA SER A 83 15.50 5.16 13.43
C SER A 83 15.53 6.64 13.85
N LEU A 84 14.52 7.41 13.43
CA LEU A 84 14.41 8.84 13.79
C LEU A 84 14.14 9.06 15.29
N ASN A 85 13.49 8.11 15.97
CA ASN A 85 13.22 8.19 17.41
C ASN A 85 14.31 7.49 18.26
N GLY A 86 15.48 7.19 17.70
CA GLY A 86 16.60 6.57 18.45
C GLY A 86 16.37 5.13 18.91
N MET A 87 15.32 4.46 18.42
CA MET A 87 15.01 3.04 18.73
C MET A 87 15.57 2.08 17.67
N GLY A 88 16.17 2.62 16.60
CA GLY A 88 16.81 1.86 15.53
C GLY A 88 18.33 1.88 15.68
N PRO A 89 19.03 0.97 14.99
CA PRO A 89 20.49 0.99 14.94
C PRO A 89 21.02 2.24 14.22
N ASN A 90 22.16 2.76 14.69
CA ASN A 90 22.75 4.02 14.22
C ASN A 90 23.00 4.04 12.70
N TYR A 91 23.32 2.89 12.09
CA TYR A 91 23.54 2.82 10.65
C TYR A 91 22.29 3.22 9.84
N LEU A 92 21.08 2.90 10.33
CA LEU A 92 19.85 3.30 9.66
C LEU A 92 19.59 4.79 9.83
N PHE A 93 19.83 5.34 11.02
CA PHE A 93 19.70 6.77 11.25
C PHE A 93 20.63 7.56 10.32
N ASN A 94 21.89 7.13 10.20
CA ASN A 94 22.89 7.77 9.33
C ASN A 94 22.56 7.70 7.83
N MET A 95 21.66 6.81 7.41
CA MET A 95 21.16 6.78 6.02
C MET A 95 20.16 7.90 5.72
N PHE A 96 19.59 8.54 6.75
CA PHE A 96 18.56 9.57 6.61
C PHE A 96 19.11 10.95 6.98
N GLN A 97 18.89 11.92 6.11
CA GLN A 97 19.18 13.32 6.39
C GLN A 97 17.88 14.07 6.65
N LEU A 98 17.78 14.68 7.83
CA LEU A 98 16.65 15.55 8.16
C LEU A 98 16.70 16.80 7.29
N TYR A 99 15.56 17.16 6.71
CA TYR A 99 15.44 18.36 5.91
C TYR A 99 15.47 19.60 6.81
N ALA A 100 16.59 20.32 6.79
CA ALA A 100 16.76 21.60 7.46
C ALA A 100 16.81 22.73 6.41
N PRO A 101 15.71 23.47 6.20
CA PRO A 101 15.73 24.59 5.26
C PRO A 101 16.55 25.75 5.82
N THR A 102 17.34 26.41 4.97
CA THR A 102 18.16 27.60 5.32
C THR A 102 17.33 28.81 5.78
N ARG A 103 16.02 28.81 5.48
CA ARG A 103 15.05 29.86 5.85
C ARG A 103 13.82 29.23 6.48
N SER A 104 13.22 29.89 7.47
CA SER A 104 12.00 29.44 8.14
C SER A 104 10.80 29.46 7.17
N LEU A 105 10.53 28.32 6.54
CA LEU A 105 9.40 28.11 5.64
C LEU A 105 8.27 27.36 6.35
N ARG A 106 7.04 27.44 5.84
CA ARG A 106 5.91 26.64 6.33
C ARG A 106 6.15 25.11 6.26
N SER A 107 7.13 24.66 5.48
CA SER A 107 7.59 23.27 5.41
C SER A 107 8.54 22.84 6.53
N HIS A 108 9.06 23.78 7.33
CA HIS A 108 10.01 23.51 8.42
C HIS A 108 9.43 22.59 9.50
N GLN A 109 8.11 22.62 9.72
CA GLN A 109 7.42 21.84 10.76
C GLN A 109 7.01 20.41 10.32
N LYS A 110 7.37 19.97 9.10
CA LYS A 110 6.81 18.75 8.49
C LYS A 110 7.64 17.46 8.65
N ASN A 111 8.70 17.48 9.47
CA ASN A 111 9.60 16.34 9.70
C ASN A 111 9.97 15.59 8.41
N LEU A 112 10.37 16.37 7.39
CA LEU A 112 10.71 15.86 6.06
C LEU A 112 12.14 15.32 6.03
N LEU A 113 12.38 14.37 5.14
CA LEU A 113 13.71 13.84 4.85
C LEU A 113 14.20 14.36 3.50
N VAL A 114 15.50 14.62 3.41
CA VAL A 114 16.15 15.00 2.14
C VAL A 114 16.12 13.79 1.20
N GLU A 115 15.55 13.96 0.02
CA GLU A 115 15.51 12.92 -0.99
C GLU A 115 16.89 12.80 -1.69
N PRO A 116 17.56 11.64 -1.63
CA PRO A 116 18.85 11.48 -2.28
C PRO A 116 18.71 11.57 -3.81
N ALA A 117 19.59 12.34 -4.45
CA ALA A 117 19.66 12.40 -5.90
C ALA A 117 20.30 11.13 -6.46
N VAL A 118 19.50 10.25 -7.06
CA VAL A 118 19.96 9.01 -7.67
C VAL A 118 19.75 9.03 -9.18
N ARG A 119 20.74 8.53 -9.92
CA ARG A 119 20.73 8.50 -11.40
C ARG A 119 20.37 7.12 -11.97
N THR A 120 20.31 6.09 -11.13
CA THR A 120 20.09 4.71 -11.55
C THR A 120 18.81 4.14 -10.93
N ARG A 121 18.13 3.26 -11.67
CA ARG A 121 16.94 2.55 -11.15
C ARG A 121 17.23 1.73 -9.91
N CYS A 122 18.42 1.12 -9.83
CA CYS A 122 18.84 0.37 -8.64
C CYS A 122 19.03 1.29 -7.43
N GLY A 123 19.53 2.52 -7.64
CA GLY A 123 19.62 3.53 -6.59
C GLY A 123 18.24 3.99 -6.10
N GLU A 124 17.28 4.18 -7.00
CA GLU A 124 15.88 4.49 -6.62
C GLU A 124 15.23 3.38 -5.80
N ALA A 125 15.59 2.13 -6.07
CA ALA A 125 15.13 0.95 -5.35
C ALA A 125 15.82 0.77 -3.99
N ALA A 126 16.93 1.47 -3.72
CA ALA A 126 17.62 1.37 -2.45
C ALA A 126 16.70 1.79 -1.30
N PHE A 127 16.85 1.13 -0.15
CA PHE A 127 16.05 1.39 1.04
C PHE A 127 16.01 2.88 1.42
N SER A 128 17.17 3.55 1.40
CA SER A 128 17.30 4.98 1.73
C SER A 128 16.46 5.88 0.82
N CYS A 129 16.43 5.60 -0.49
CA CYS A 129 15.64 6.40 -1.44
C CYS A 129 14.15 6.05 -1.37
N TYR A 130 13.83 4.75 -1.37
CA TYR A 130 12.46 4.25 -1.33
C TYR A 130 11.71 4.69 -0.06
N ALA A 131 12.36 4.51 1.09
CA ALA A 131 11.75 4.83 2.38
C ALA A 131 11.59 6.34 2.59
N VAL A 132 12.54 7.16 2.13
CA VAL A 132 12.42 8.64 2.17
C VAL A 132 11.25 9.14 1.32
N LYS A 133 11.11 8.64 0.09
CA LYS A 133 9.98 8.96 -0.79
C LYS A 133 8.65 8.63 -0.12
N LEU A 134 8.52 7.43 0.45
CA LEU A 134 7.31 7.02 1.17
C LEU A 134 7.05 7.86 2.43
N TRP A 135 8.09 8.17 3.19
CA TRP A 135 7.98 8.98 4.41
C TRP A 135 7.49 10.39 4.10
N ASN A 136 8.03 11.03 3.07
CA ASN A 136 7.65 12.38 2.68
C ASN A 136 6.19 12.48 2.20
N GLN A 137 5.62 11.38 1.67
CA GLN A 137 4.20 11.27 1.29
C GLN A 137 3.26 11.05 2.49
N LEU A 138 3.79 10.87 3.70
CA LEU A 138 2.96 10.76 4.90
C LEU A 138 2.48 12.14 5.37
N PRO A 139 1.21 12.24 5.81
CA PRO A 139 0.70 13.43 6.48
C PRO A 139 1.32 13.57 7.87
N ASP A 140 1.38 14.81 8.33
CA ASP A 140 2.15 15.20 9.52
C ASP A 140 1.56 14.62 10.82
N ASP A 141 0.25 14.37 10.85
CA ASP A 141 -0.45 13.69 11.95
C ASP A 141 0.10 12.27 12.20
N ILE A 142 0.50 11.55 11.15
CA ILE A 142 1.08 10.21 11.29
C ILE A 142 2.54 10.33 11.69
N LYS A 143 3.32 11.23 11.09
CA LYS A 143 4.75 11.40 11.39
C LYS A 143 4.99 11.83 12.85
N ASN A 144 4.14 12.71 13.37
CA ASN A 144 4.24 13.25 14.72
C ASN A 144 3.56 12.36 15.77
N ALA A 145 3.42 11.06 15.50
CA ALA A 145 2.89 10.12 16.48
C ALA A 145 3.83 10.03 17.71
N PRO A 146 3.28 10.09 18.94
CA PRO A 146 4.10 10.15 20.16
C PRO A 146 4.77 8.83 20.50
N THR A 147 4.24 7.70 20.02
CA THR A 147 4.77 6.37 20.29
C THR A 147 4.73 5.50 19.04
N VAL A 148 5.57 4.46 19.02
CA VAL A 148 5.55 3.43 17.98
C VAL A 148 4.18 2.76 17.88
N GLY A 149 3.48 2.59 19.01
CA GLY A 149 2.12 2.03 19.05
C GLY A 149 1.13 2.92 18.30
N CYS A 150 1.10 4.22 18.63
CA CYS A 150 0.26 5.20 17.94
C CYS A 150 0.59 5.27 16.44
N PHE A 151 1.87 5.27 16.09
CA PHE A 151 2.32 5.28 14.70
C PHE A 151 1.79 4.06 13.93
N LYS A 152 1.97 2.85 14.47
CA LYS A 152 1.47 1.60 13.86
C LYS A 152 -0.04 1.63 13.66
N SER A 153 -0.80 2.10 14.66
CA SER A 153 -2.26 2.18 14.57
C SER A 153 -2.71 3.17 13.48
N ARG A 154 -2.14 4.39 13.47
CA ARG A 154 -2.45 5.41 12.45
C ARG A 154 -2.09 4.95 11.04
N LEU A 155 -0.93 4.29 10.88
CA LEU A 155 -0.53 3.68 9.61
C LEU A 155 -1.47 2.57 9.17
N LYS A 156 -1.84 1.65 10.06
CA LYS A 156 -2.80 0.58 9.75
C LYS A 156 -4.12 1.16 9.29
N ILE A 157 -4.64 2.20 9.94
CA ILE A 157 -5.88 2.86 9.52
C ILE A 157 -5.73 3.38 8.09
N LYS A 158 -4.69 4.16 7.78
CA LYS A 158 -4.45 4.66 6.42
C LYS A 158 -4.30 3.54 5.39
N THR A 159 -3.53 2.50 5.71
CA THR A 159 -3.26 1.37 4.81
C THR A 159 -4.49 0.50 4.58
N VAL A 160 -5.25 0.18 5.63
CA VAL A 160 -6.50 -0.59 5.56
C VAL A 160 -7.57 0.21 4.84
N PHE A 161 -7.70 1.51 5.13
CA PHE A 161 -8.67 2.38 4.46
C PHE A 161 -8.35 2.54 2.97
N LYS A 162 -7.08 2.70 2.60
CA LYS A 162 -6.64 2.72 1.20
C LYS A 162 -6.88 1.38 0.49
N CYS A 163 -6.62 0.27 1.17
CA CYS A 163 -6.93 -1.07 0.66
C CYS A 163 -8.44 -1.27 0.46
N PHE A 164 -9.26 -0.77 1.39
CA PHE A 164 -10.72 -0.81 1.31
C PHE A 164 -11.25 0.00 0.13
N LEU A 165 -10.72 1.22 -0.08
CA LEU A 165 -11.09 2.10 -1.20
C LEU A 165 -10.72 1.50 -2.58
N LEU A 166 -9.52 0.93 -2.71
CA LEU A 166 -9.10 0.24 -3.95
C LEU A 166 -9.92 -1.02 -4.25
N MET A 167 -10.41 -1.69 -3.20
CA MET A 167 -11.30 -2.84 -3.34
C MET A 167 -12.74 -2.46 -3.72
N ILE A 168 -13.19 -1.24 -3.41
CA ILE A 168 -14.47 -0.71 -3.88
C ILE A 168 -14.35 -0.24 -5.34
N SER A 169 -13.26 0.42 -5.72
CA SER A 169 -13.05 0.94 -7.09
C SER A 169 -13.11 -0.14 -8.18
N THR A 170 -12.55 -1.33 -7.92
CA THR A 170 -12.59 -2.46 -8.88
C THR A 170 -13.96 -3.16 -8.94
N ALA A 171 -14.76 -3.07 -7.88
CA ALA A 171 -16.14 -3.58 -7.86
C ALA A 171 -17.12 -2.58 -8.49
N PHE A 172 -16.93 -1.29 -8.25
CA PHE A 172 -17.80 -0.23 -8.78
C PHE A 172 -17.62 -0.02 -10.28
N PHE A 173 -16.41 -0.08 -10.82
CA PHE A 173 -16.21 0.19 -12.26
C PHE A 173 -16.90 -0.84 -13.16
N LEU A 174 -16.98 -2.12 -12.77
CA LEU A 174 -17.64 -3.14 -13.59
C LEU A 174 -19.16 -3.11 -13.48
N THR A 175 -19.70 -2.78 -12.30
CA THR A 175 -21.16 -2.67 -12.12
C THR A 175 -21.71 -1.34 -12.65
N TYR A 176 -21.01 -0.22 -12.45
CA TYR A 176 -21.46 1.07 -12.93
C TYR A 176 -21.25 1.20 -14.44
N PHE A 177 -20.08 0.88 -15.00
CA PHE A 177 -19.85 1.10 -16.43
C PHE A 177 -20.67 0.14 -17.31
N GLY A 178 -20.90 -1.10 -16.84
CA GLY A 178 -21.78 -2.06 -17.53
C GLY A 178 -23.25 -1.66 -17.51
N CYS A 179 -23.78 -1.22 -16.36
CA CYS A 179 -25.17 -0.77 -16.26
C CYS A 179 -25.41 0.61 -16.90
N PHE A 180 -24.45 1.53 -16.84
CA PHE A 180 -24.60 2.86 -17.45
C PHE A 180 -24.63 2.79 -18.98
N LEU A 181 -23.80 1.94 -19.60
CA LEU A 181 -23.83 1.73 -21.05
C LEU A 181 -25.14 1.05 -21.49
N CYS A 182 -25.63 0.08 -20.72
CA CYS A 182 -26.90 -0.60 -21.02
C CYS A 182 -28.11 0.33 -20.91
N PHE A 183 -28.11 1.25 -19.93
CA PHE A 183 -29.17 2.24 -19.77
C PHE A 183 -29.13 3.28 -20.90
N TYR A 184 -27.94 3.75 -21.31
CA TYR A 184 -27.81 4.77 -22.37
C TYR A 184 -28.16 4.24 -23.77
N ILE A 185 -27.89 2.96 -24.06
CA ILE A 185 -28.18 2.35 -25.37
C ILE A 185 -29.67 2.03 -25.54
N PHE A 186 -30.39 1.71 -24.46
CA PHE A 186 -31.81 1.32 -24.54
C PHE A 186 -32.82 2.46 -24.28
N TYR A 187 -32.44 3.53 -23.56
CA TYR A 187 -33.42 4.49 -23.03
C TYR A 187 -33.34 5.93 -23.57
N LEU A 188 -32.40 6.26 -24.46
CA LEU A 188 -32.32 7.63 -25.01
C LEU A 188 -32.65 7.66 -26.51
N PRO A 189 -33.84 8.15 -26.90
CA PRO A 189 -34.13 8.54 -28.27
C PRO A 189 -33.36 9.82 -28.62
N GLN A 190 -33.12 10.01 -29.92
CA GLN A 190 -32.26 11.03 -30.51
C GLN A 190 -32.45 12.46 -29.95
N ASN A 191 -31.31 13.15 -29.84
CA ASN A 191 -31.10 14.57 -29.53
C ASN A 191 -30.96 14.90 -28.04
N ASP A 192 -29.74 14.79 -27.52
CA ASP A 192 -29.11 15.87 -26.73
C ASP A 192 -27.63 15.54 -26.43
N PHE A 193 -26.75 15.91 -27.37
CA PHE A 193 -25.28 15.75 -27.26
C PHE A 193 -24.65 16.54 -26.09
N THR A 194 -25.37 17.52 -25.56
CA THR A 194 -24.92 18.43 -24.47
C THR A 194 -24.87 17.75 -23.11
N PHE A 195 -25.74 16.77 -22.84
CA PHE A 195 -25.77 16.08 -21.54
C PHE A 195 -24.57 15.13 -21.35
N MET A 196 -24.07 14.57 -22.45
CA MET A 196 -22.93 13.65 -22.44
C MET A 196 -21.61 14.35 -22.10
N LEU A 197 -21.42 15.59 -22.58
CA LEU A 197 -20.22 16.40 -22.32
C LEU A 197 -20.15 16.91 -20.88
N LEU A 198 -21.28 17.26 -20.26
CA LEU A 198 -21.33 17.72 -18.87
C LEU A 198 -20.97 16.58 -17.89
N HIS A 199 -21.42 15.36 -18.20
CA HIS A 199 -21.18 14.19 -17.36
C HIS A 199 -19.73 13.68 -17.48
N LEU A 200 -19.10 13.83 -18.66
CA LEU A 200 -17.66 13.58 -18.85
C LEU A 200 -16.80 14.61 -18.11
N PHE A 201 -17.22 15.88 -18.06
CA PHE A 201 -16.50 16.92 -17.31
C PHE A 201 -16.52 16.68 -15.80
N TYR A 202 -17.63 16.18 -15.25
CA TYR A 202 -17.78 15.91 -13.82
C TYR A 202 -16.96 14.69 -13.34
N ILE A 203 -16.77 13.70 -14.21
CA ILE A 203 -16.00 12.48 -13.90
C ILE A 203 -14.48 12.69 -14.04
N LEU A 204 -14.03 13.65 -14.85
CA LEU A 204 -12.61 13.97 -15.02
C LEU A 204 -12.06 14.98 -13.99
N CYS A 205 -12.93 15.64 -13.20
CA CYS A 205 -12.53 16.64 -12.20
C CYS A 205 -12.46 16.12 -10.74
N PHE A 206 -12.66 14.83 -10.49
CA PHE A 206 -12.52 14.18 -9.17
C PHE A 206 -11.86 12.81 -9.29
#